data_AF-A0A485B4S2-F1
#
_entry.id   AF-A0A485B4S2-F1
#
_cell.length_a   1.000
_cell.length_b   1.000
_cell.length_c   1.000
_cell.angle_alpha   90.00
_cell.angle_beta   90.00
_cell.angle_gamma   90.00
#
_symmetry.space_group_name_H-M   'P 1'
#
loop_
_entity.id
_entity.type
_entity.pdbx_description
1 polymer ?
#
loop_
_entity_poly.entity_id
_entity_poly.type
_entity_poly.pdbx_seq_one_letter_code
_entity_poly.pdbx_strand_id
1 'polypeptide(L)'
;MFLEARCPEKMCSARMPEQAIRVTVTTWICKLKIFMKIILLMSLVSLFLSPAFAGTAVKLSCSLRKSVTISKFHYKLSTMKWGDHFQVASGIRQAQTTGNVPFRVTRFQNGDDLVFFPDSEAYYFFYSGMATPDRCIVQETYSYPVVELPRYKKSE
;
A
#
# COMPACT_ATOMS: atom_id res chain seq x y z
N MET A 1 34.53 -54.80 -59.05
CA MET A 1 33.40 -54.70 -59.98
C MET A 1 32.58 -53.51 -59.52
N PHE A 2 32.61 -52.44 -60.31
CA PHE A 2 31.88 -51.18 -60.12
C PHE A 2 30.38 -51.37 -60.39
N LEU A 3 29.60 -50.33 -60.06
CA LEU A 3 28.21 -50.00 -60.42
C LEU A 3 27.23 -50.16 -59.24
N GLU A 4 26.33 -49.24 -58.89
CA GLU A 4 26.07 -47.86 -59.30
C GLU A 4 24.92 -47.38 -58.38
N ALA A 5 25.05 -46.21 -57.76
CA ALA A 5 23.94 -45.60 -57.02
C ALA A 5 22.96 -44.99 -58.04
N ARG A 6 21.72 -45.47 -58.07
CA ARG A 6 20.67 -44.97 -58.96
C ARG A 6 19.64 -44.18 -58.14
N CYS A 7 19.68 -42.85 -58.22
CA CYS A 7 18.55 -41.98 -57.86
C CYS A 7 17.50 -42.00 -58.98
N PRO A 8 16.20 -42.05 -58.67
CA PRO A 8 15.18 -41.57 -59.58
C PRO A 8 14.52 -40.29 -59.03
N GLU A 9 14.65 -39.21 -59.78
CA GLU A 9 13.69 -38.10 -59.77
C GLU A 9 12.31 -38.63 -60.18
N LYS A 10 11.25 -38.31 -59.45
CA LYS A 10 9.97 -37.84 -60.05
C LYS A 10 9.21 -36.96 -59.07
N MET A 11 9.07 -35.71 -59.51
CA MET A 11 8.22 -34.66 -58.97
C MET A 11 6.75 -34.99 -59.30
N CYS A 12 5.87 -35.05 -58.30
CA CYS A 12 4.43 -34.86 -58.48
C CYS A 12 3.94 -33.86 -57.44
N SER A 13 3.64 -32.66 -57.94
CA SER A 13 3.07 -31.52 -57.21
C SER A 13 1.64 -31.84 -56.79
N ALA A 14 1.42 -32.11 -55.50
CA ALA A 14 0.10 -32.09 -54.89
C ALA A 14 -0.16 -30.67 -54.36
N ARG A 15 -0.99 -29.92 -55.09
CA ARG A 15 -1.45 -28.59 -54.71
C ARG A 15 -2.30 -28.69 -53.42
N MET A 16 -1.70 -28.34 -52.27
CA MET A 16 -2.41 -28.19 -51.00
C MET A 16 -3.33 -26.95 -51.04
N PRO A 17 -4.52 -26.98 -50.40
CA PRO A 17 -5.47 -25.87 -50.45
C PRO A 17 -5.01 -24.72 -49.55
N GLU A 18 -4.73 -23.56 -50.15
CA GLU A 18 -4.34 -22.28 -49.51
C GLU A 18 -5.40 -21.76 -48.49
N GLN A 19 -6.60 -22.34 -48.49
CA GLN A 19 -7.73 -21.90 -47.66
C GLN A 19 -7.66 -22.38 -46.20
N ALA A 20 -7.06 -23.53 -45.89
CA ALA A 20 -7.03 -24.06 -44.52
C ALA A 20 -6.08 -23.30 -43.57
N ILE A 21 -5.00 -22.72 -44.11
CA ILE A 21 -3.98 -21.99 -43.35
C ILE A 21 -4.44 -20.57 -43.01
N ARG A 22 -5.22 -19.90 -43.88
CA ARG A 22 -5.74 -18.55 -43.59
C ARG A 22 -6.74 -18.52 -42.43
N VAL A 23 -7.56 -19.56 -42.25
CA VAL A 23 -8.59 -19.61 -41.20
C VAL A 23 -7.97 -19.85 -39.80
N THR A 24 -6.89 -20.62 -39.73
CA THR A 24 -6.20 -20.93 -38.46
C THR A 24 -5.32 -19.79 -37.95
N VAL A 25 -4.67 -19.04 -38.85
CA VAL A 25 -3.83 -17.88 -38.46
C VAL A 25 -4.69 -16.68 -38.01
N THR A 26 -5.81 -16.41 -38.68
CA THR A 26 -6.72 -15.31 -38.31
C THR A 26 -7.42 -15.54 -36.97
N THR A 27 -7.76 -16.78 -36.64
CA THR A 27 -8.38 -17.14 -35.35
C THR A 27 -7.41 -17.06 -34.16
N TRP A 28 -6.12 -17.39 -34.35
CA TRP A 28 -5.09 -17.27 -33.30
C TRP A 28 -4.78 -15.82 -32.91
N ILE A 29 -4.66 -14.92 -33.90
CA ILE A 29 -4.39 -13.49 -33.66
C ILE A 29 -5.59 -12.81 -32.99
N CYS A 30 -6.82 -13.17 -33.39
CA CYS A 30 -8.03 -12.71 -32.72
C CYS A 30 -8.10 -13.18 -31.25
N LYS A 31 -7.78 -14.44 -30.96
CA LYS A 31 -7.76 -14.97 -29.59
C LYS A 31 -6.75 -14.26 -28.70
N LEU A 32 -5.54 -13.98 -29.21
CA LEU A 32 -4.51 -13.25 -28.46
C LEU A 32 -4.91 -11.80 -28.18
N LYS A 33 -5.52 -11.12 -29.17
CA LYS A 33 -5.98 -9.73 -29.03
C LYS A 33 -7.17 -9.60 -28.08
N ILE A 34 -8.07 -10.59 -28.05
CA ILE A 34 -9.18 -10.66 -27.10
C ILE A 34 -8.65 -10.93 -25.69
N PHE A 35 -7.69 -11.85 -25.53
CA PHE A 35 -7.09 -12.17 -24.23
C PHE A 35 -6.36 -10.97 -23.61
N MET A 36 -5.59 -10.23 -24.42
CA MET A 36 -4.93 -9.00 -23.97
C MET A 36 -5.93 -7.90 -23.57
N LYS A 37 -7.07 -7.79 -24.28
CA LYS A 37 -8.14 -6.85 -23.94
C LYS A 37 -8.82 -7.21 -22.61
N ILE A 38 -9.03 -8.50 -22.36
CA ILE A 38 -9.60 -8.99 -21.09
C ILE A 38 -8.65 -8.70 -19.93
N ILE A 39 -7.35 -8.96 -20.08
CA ILE A 39 -6.34 -8.64 -19.05
C ILE A 39 -6.34 -7.14 -18.74
N LEU A 40 -6.38 -6.29 -19.78
CA LEU A 40 -6.43 -4.85 -19.60
C LEU A 40 -7.71 -4.39 -18.88
N LEU A 41 -8.87 -4.96 -19.24
CA LEU A 41 -10.13 -4.65 -18.57
C LEU A 41 -10.12 -5.07 -17.09
N MET A 42 -9.63 -6.28 -16.80
CA MET A 42 -9.54 -6.79 -15.43
C MET A 42 -8.56 -5.95 -14.58
N SER A 43 -7.44 -5.53 -15.17
CA SER A 43 -6.51 -4.59 -14.55
C SER A 43 -7.19 -3.25 -14.23
N LEU A 44 -7.96 -2.69 -15.17
CA LEU A 44 -8.65 -1.42 -14.96
C LEU A 44 -9.73 -1.51 -13.86
N VAL A 45 -10.48 -2.62 -13.81
CA VAL A 45 -11.49 -2.87 -12.76
C VAL A 45 -10.83 -2.98 -11.38
N SER A 46 -9.64 -3.58 -11.28
CA SER A 46 -8.92 -3.72 -10.01
C SER A 46 -8.51 -2.38 -9.38
N LEU A 47 -8.30 -1.33 -10.19
CA LEU A 47 -7.96 0.01 -9.69
C LEU A 47 -9.13 0.68 -8.93
N PHE A 48 -10.38 0.42 -9.34
CA PHE A 48 -11.56 1.02 -8.70
C PHE A 48 -11.91 0.42 -7.33
N LEU A 49 -11.34 -0.74 -6.98
CA LEU A 49 -11.60 -1.43 -5.71
C LEU A 49 -10.58 -1.07 -4.61
N SER A 50 -9.64 -0.18 -4.89
CA SER A 50 -8.64 0.23 -3.90
C SER A 50 -9.29 1.15 -2.84
N PRO A 51 -9.26 0.80 -1.55
CA PRO A 51 -9.79 1.67 -0.51
C PRO A 51 -8.93 2.92 -0.39
N ALA A 52 -9.57 4.09 -0.39
CA ALA A 52 -8.91 5.34 -0.06
C ALA A 52 -9.08 5.63 1.44
N PHE A 53 -7.98 5.91 2.13
CA PHE A 53 -7.99 6.26 3.56
C PHE A 53 -7.37 7.66 3.75
N ALA A 54 -7.98 8.48 4.61
CA ALA A 54 -7.44 9.81 4.93
C ALA A 54 -6.28 9.74 5.94
N GLY A 55 -6.26 8.69 6.75
CA GLY A 55 -5.26 8.48 7.79
C GLY A 55 -5.54 7.22 8.60
N THR A 56 -4.69 6.97 9.57
CA THR A 56 -4.80 5.87 10.53
C THR A 56 -4.87 6.42 11.94
N ALA A 57 -5.47 5.68 12.85
CA ALA A 57 -5.50 5.99 14.26
C ALA A 57 -5.19 4.75 15.10
N VAL A 58 -4.52 4.97 16.21
CA VAL A 58 -4.34 3.98 17.27
C VAL A 58 -4.88 4.55 18.57
N LYS A 59 -5.77 3.81 19.23
CA LYS A 59 -6.27 4.10 20.56
C LYS A 59 -5.41 3.36 21.57
N LEU A 60 -4.84 4.10 22.50
CA LEU A 60 -3.89 3.65 23.50
C LEU A 60 -4.50 3.81 24.89
N SER A 61 -4.23 2.83 25.75
CA SER A 61 -4.45 2.91 27.19
C SER A 61 -3.12 3.19 27.87
N CYS A 62 -2.97 4.39 28.43
CA CYS A 62 -1.78 4.82 29.18
C CYS A 62 -2.17 5.01 30.67
N SER A 63 -1.23 4.83 31.58
CA SER A 63 -1.45 4.94 33.02
C SER A 63 -1.97 6.33 33.42
N LEU A 64 -1.36 7.40 32.89
CA LEU A 64 -1.65 8.78 33.28
C LEU A 64 -2.86 9.36 32.53
N ARG A 65 -2.86 9.30 31.18
CA ARG A 65 -3.92 9.89 30.35
C ARG A 65 -5.09 8.96 30.02
N LYS A 66 -5.08 7.74 30.55
CA LYS A 66 -6.10 6.71 30.28
C LYS A 66 -6.23 6.47 28.77
N SER A 67 -7.32 6.91 28.14
CA SER A 67 -7.57 6.71 26.71
C SER A 67 -6.97 7.85 25.88
N VAL A 68 -5.96 7.54 25.09
CA VAL A 68 -5.31 8.47 24.16
C VAL A 68 -5.46 7.96 22.73
N THR A 69 -5.99 8.78 21.83
CA THR A 69 -6.03 8.47 20.40
C THR A 69 -4.91 9.22 19.69
N ILE A 70 -4.06 8.48 18.99
CA ILE A 70 -3.00 9.03 18.14
C ILE A 70 -3.42 8.82 16.69
N SER A 71 -3.59 9.91 15.95
CA SER A 71 -3.96 9.87 14.53
C SER A 71 -2.77 10.27 13.67
N LYS A 72 -2.56 9.54 12.58
CA LYS A 72 -1.51 9.79 11.58
C LYS A 72 -2.16 10.03 10.23
N PHE A 73 -1.88 11.18 9.64
CA PHE A 73 -2.43 11.60 8.35
C PHE A 73 -1.32 11.72 7.30
N HIS A 74 -1.73 11.95 6.06
CA HIS A 74 -0.80 12.31 4.99
C HIS A 74 0.02 13.57 5.32
N TYR A 75 1.12 13.77 4.61
CA TYR A 75 2.05 14.89 4.81
C TYR A 75 2.69 14.95 6.20
N LYS A 76 2.88 13.78 6.82
CA LYS A 76 3.54 13.62 8.12
C LYS A 76 2.80 14.34 9.26
N LEU A 77 1.52 14.67 9.12
CA LEU A 77 0.76 15.24 10.23
C LEU A 77 0.39 14.14 11.23
N SER A 78 0.60 14.39 12.52
CA SER A 78 0.10 13.53 13.59
C SER A 78 -0.68 14.36 14.61
N THR A 79 -1.73 13.78 15.17
CA THR A 79 -2.53 14.42 16.21
C THR A 79 -2.71 13.48 17.39
N MET A 80 -2.98 14.07 18.55
CA MET A 80 -3.25 13.35 19.78
C MET A 80 -4.49 13.94 20.45
N LYS A 81 -5.43 13.08 20.84
CA LYS A 81 -6.62 13.47 21.62
C LYS A 81 -6.73 12.61 22.87
N TRP A 82 -7.00 13.23 24.01
CA TRP A 82 -7.37 12.57 25.26
C TRP A 82 -8.34 13.47 26.02
N GLY A 83 -9.47 12.94 26.49
CA GLY A 83 -10.56 13.77 27.01
C GLY A 83 -10.89 14.94 26.06
N ASP A 84 -10.88 16.15 26.61
CA ASP A 84 -11.13 17.41 25.89
C ASP A 84 -9.87 18.07 25.34
N HIS A 85 -8.71 17.45 25.50
CA HIS A 85 -7.44 17.98 25.01
C HIS A 85 -7.12 17.49 23.61
N PHE A 86 -6.45 18.35 22.85
CA PHE A 86 -5.98 18.08 21.50
C PHE A 86 -4.59 18.65 21.30
N GLN A 87 -3.72 17.89 20.64
CA GLN A 87 -2.36 18.28 20.30
C GLN A 87 -2.02 17.86 18.87
N VAL A 88 -1.10 18.60 18.27
CA VAL A 88 -0.59 18.32 16.92
C VAL A 88 0.93 18.13 16.97
N ALA A 89 1.43 17.35 16.02
CA ALA A 89 2.84 17.07 15.82
C ALA A 89 3.16 17.11 14.32
N SER A 90 4.26 17.76 13.97
CA SER A 90 4.79 17.77 12.60
C SER A 90 5.81 16.65 12.43
N GLY A 91 5.31 15.48 12.09
CA GLY A 91 6.11 14.38 11.59
C GLY A 91 6.59 13.37 12.62
N ILE A 92 7.21 12.35 12.04
CA ILE A 92 7.73 11.18 12.74
C ILE A 92 9.22 11.14 12.45
N ARG A 93 10.03 11.20 13.50
CA ARG A 93 11.48 11.00 13.42
C ARG A 93 11.78 9.53 13.62
N GLN A 94 12.67 8.99 12.81
CA GLN A 94 13.17 7.62 12.97
C GLN A 94 14.55 7.69 13.62
N ALA A 95 14.79 6.81 14.58
CA ALA A 95 16.03 6.74 15.33
C ALA A 95 16.30 5.28 15.74
N GLN A 96 17.43 5.06 16.39
CA GLN A 96 17.81 3.75 16.92
C GLN A 96 18.38 3.90 18.33
N THR A 97 18.18 2.90 19.18
CA THR A 97 18.82 2.84 20.49
C THR A 97 20.32 2.60 20.35
N THR A 98 21.09 2.73 21.42
CA THR A 98 22.51 2.36 21.45
C THR A 98 22.75 0.88 21.12
N GLY A 99 21.75 0.02 21.32
CA GLY A 99 21.74 -1.39 20.92
C GLY A 99 21.20 -1.64 19.51
N ASN A 100 21.13 -0.62 18.64
CA ASN A 100 20.62 -0.70 17.27
C ASN A 100 19.14 -1.13 17.14
N VAL A 101 18.32 -0.92 18.16
CA VAL A 101 16.88 -1.21 18.08
C VAL A 101 16.17 0.00 17.46
N PRO A 102 15.51 -0.14 16.30
CA PRO A 102 14.83 0.96 15.65
C PRO A 102 13.60 1.43 16.43
N PHE A 103 13.36 2.74 16.44
CA PHE A 103 12.13 3.33 16.98
C PHE A 103 11.71 4.59 16.22
N ARG A 104 10.46 4.96 16.42
CA ARG A 104 9.83 6.14 15.82
C ARG A 104 9.38 7.08 16.92
N VAL A 105 9.66 8.38 16.79
CA VAL A 105 9.27 9.42 17.73
C VAL A 105 8.33 10.40 17.07
N THR A 106 7.20 10.66 17.71
CA THR A 106 6.29 11.76 17.40
C THR A 106 6.33 12.77 18.54
N ARG A 107 6.84 13.98 18.27
CA ARG A 107 6.95 15.07 19.25
C ARG A 107 5.78 16.04 19.11
N PHE A 108 4.98 16.18 20.16
CA PHE A 108 3.83 17.08 20.20
C PHE A 108 4.21 18.48 20.66
N GLN A 109 3.41 19.47 20.29
CA GLN A 109 3.67 20.89 20.61
C GLN A 109 3.77 21.18 22.11
N ASN A 110 3.06 20.43 22.95
CA ASN A 110 3.13 20.54 24.41
C ASN A 110 4.39 19.92 25.03
N GLY A 111 5.32 19.41 24.21
CA GLY A 111 6.58 18.83 24.67
C GLY A 111 6.52 17.34 24.97
N ASP A 112 5.36 16.70 24.84
CA ASP A 112 5.25 15.25 24.96
C ASP A 112 5.86 14.54 23.76
N ASP A 113 6.48 13.38 24.01
CA ASP A 113 6.97 12.49 22.96
C ASP A 113 6.26 11.13 23.04
N LEU A 114 5.69 10.70 21.91
CA LEU A 114 5.25 9.31 21.73
C LEU A 114 6.33 8.53 20.99
N VAL A 115 6.81 7.47 21.61
CA VAL A 115 7.80 6.54 21.06
C VAL A 115 7.13 5.22 20.68
N PHE A 116 7.36 4.77 19.46
CA PHE A 116 6.87 3.50 18.96
C PHE A 116 8.04 2.61 18.51
N PHE A 117 8.12 1.41 19.08
CA PHE A 117 9.05 0.36 18.68
C PHE A 117 8.31 -0.60 17.72
N PRO A 118 8.63 -0.58 16.41
CA PRO A 118 7.93 -1.40 15.43
C PRO A 118 8.12 -2.90 15.66
N ASP A 119 9.31 -3.33 16.05
CA ASP A 119 9.64 -4.77 16.16
C ASP A 119 8.87 -5.48 17.27
N SER A 120 8.58 -4.76 18.37
CA SER A 120 7.84 -5.28 19.51
C SER A 120 6.42 -4.73 19.61
N GLU A 121 5.99 -3.96 18.60
CA GLU A 121 4.73 -3.20 18.57
C GLU A 121 4.44 -2.41 19.87
N ALA A 122 5.48 -1.87 20.51
CA ALA A 122 5.36 -1.26 21.83
C ALA A 122 5.29 0.27 21.74
N TYR A 123 4.36 0.85 22.50
CA TYR A 123 4.19 2.29 22.64
C TYR A 123 4.62 2.77 24.03
N TYR A 124 5.47 3.79 24.05
CA TYR A 124 5.91 4.48 25.26
C TYR A 124 5.62 5.96 25.14
N PHE A 125 5.07 6.54 26.20
CA PHE A 125 4.69 7.94 26.28
C PHE A 125 5.62 8.65 27.26
N PHE A 126 6.34 9.66 26.77
CA PHE A 126 7.20 10.51 27.57
C PHE A 126 6.47 11.83 27.80
N TYR A 127 5.96 12.01 29.02
CA TYR A 127 5.27 13.24 29.40
C TYR A 127 6.29 14.35 29.64
N SER A 128 5.99 15.54 29.12
CA SER A 128 6.83 16.73 29.33
C SER A 128 7.09 16.96 30.83
N GLY A 129 8.36 17.06 31.21
CA GLY A 129 8.79 17.26 32.60
C GLY A 129 8.85 16.00 33.47
N MET A 130 8.53 14.81 32.95
CA MET A 130 8.65 13.55 33.68
C MET A 130 9.85 12.72 33.21
N ALA A 131 10.56 12.11 34.16
CA ALA A 131 11.73 11.28 33.87
C ALA A 131 11.37 9.84 33.43
N THR A 132 10.26 9.30 33.95
CA THR A 132 9.84 7.92 33.70
C THR A 132 8.79 7.85 32.58
N PRO A 133 9.03 7.08 31.51
CA PRO A 133 8.03 6.88 30.47
C PRO A 133 6.88 5.99 30.94
N ASP A 134 5.70 6.20 30.36
CA ASP A 134 4.51 5.39 30.56
C ASP A 134 4.35 4.41 29.41
N ARG A 135 4.24 3.11 29.71
CA ARG A 135 4.01 2.08 28.68
C ARG A 135 2.52 2.00 28.38
N CYS A 136 2.14 2.28 27.14
CA CYS A 136 0.75 2.25 26.72
C CYS A 136 0.39 0.92 26.05
N ILE A 137 -0.85 0.48 26.25
CA ILE A 137 -1.42 -0.73 25.65
C ILE A 137 -2.31 -0.33 24.48
N VAL A 138 -2.15 -1.00 23.34
CA VAL A 138 -3.06 -0.81 22.19
C VAL A 138 -4.44 -1.35 22.54
N GLN A 139 -5.45 -0.50 22.47
CA GLN A 139 -6.85 -0.88 22.61
C GLN A 139 -7.49 -1.17 21.25
N GLU A 140 -7.19 -0.32 20.27
CA GLU A 140 -7.83 -0.38 18.95
C GLU A 140 -6.93 0.28 17.91
N THR A 141 -6.99 -0.19 16.67
CA THR A 141 -6.39 0.46 15.50
C THR A 141 -7.43 0.54 14.41
N TYR A 142 -7.58 1.71 13.79
CA TYR A 142 -8.58 1.93 12.74
C TYR A 142 -8.11 2.95 11.71
N SER A 143 -8.75 2.94 10.54
CA SER A 143 -8.49 3.90 9.46
C SER A 143 -9.60 4.93 9.39
N TYR A 144 -9.24 6.19 9.12
CA TYR A 144 -10.23 7.22 8.84
C TYR A 144 -10.70 7.10 7.38
N PRO A 145 -12.02 7.11 7.13
CA PRO A 145 -12.53 7.22 5.77
C PRO A 145 -12.07 8.55 5.16
N VAL A 146 -11.97 8.61 3.83
CA VAL A 146 -11.81 9.88 3.14
C VAL A 146 -13.08 10.70 3.33
N VAL A 147 -12.95 11.83 4.02
CA VAL A 147 -14.03 12.79 4.24
C VAL A 147 -13.82 13.97 3.33
N GLU A 148 -14.81 14.31 2.52
CA GLU A 148 -14.83 15.58 1.81
C GLU A 148 -15.15 16.71 2.79
N LEU A 149 -14.18 17.58 3.04
CA LEU A 149 -14.40 18.76 3.86
C LEU A 149 -15.24 19.78 3.07
N PRO A 150 -16.27 20.38 3.67
CA PRO A 150 -17.03 21.43 3.01
C PRO A 150 -16.09 22.57 2.64
N ARG A 151 -16.01 22.90 1.35
CA ARG A 151 -15.20 24.04 0.89
C ARG A 151 -15.87 25.33 1.33
N TYR A 152 -15.11 26.22 1.94
CA TYR A 152 -15.55 27.57 2.21
C TYR A 152 -15.84 28.27 0.86
N LYS A 153 -17.11 28.55 0.58
CA LYS A 153 -17.49 29.45 -0.51
C LYS A 153 -17.38 30.87 0.04
N LYS A 154 -16.46 31.66 -0.52
CA LYS A 154 -16.45 33.11 -0.28
C LYS A 154 -17.79 33.64 -0.81
N SER A 155 -18.56 34.34 0.03
CA SER A 155 -19.73 35.10 -0.43
C SER A 155 -19.25 36.15 -1.43
N GLU A 156 -19.90 36.21 -2.58
CA GLU A 156 -19.67 37.21 -3.63
C GLU A 156 -20.02 38.62 -3.14
#